data_AF-A0A353FBJ3-F1
#
_entry.id   AF-A0A353FBJ3-F1
#
_cell.length_a   1.000
_cell.length_b   1.000
_cell.length_c   1.000
_cell.angle_alpha   90.00
_cell.angle_beta   90.00
_cell.angle_gamma   90.00
#
_symmetry.space_group_name_H-M   'P 1'
#
loop_
_entity.id
_entity.type
_entity.pdbx_description
1 polymer ?
#
loop_
_entity_poly.entity_id
_entity_poly.type
_entity_poly.pdbx_seq_one_letter_code
_entity_poly.pdbx_strand_id
1 'polypeptide(L)'
;MKSNVSTSTLAGNFTHEVYTRFGEMPNEQRSRFFNRSREKLTALQNHKYKGAESDEPLDDAFFALEGLLNGMFYNEMARQPEWVVTSGSVQLRITENNGSYYVSNQEYLQAWAELYNSVTDRLNQHQDEVFVMADMVVQQVNTEEGFAEIHMELYTAPEQAGGAYPYMTPAVPYHGAEKAG
;
A
#
# COMPACT_ATOMS: atom_id res chain seq x y z
N MET A 1 -19.06 2.14 -30.80
CA MET A 1 -18.79 1.02 -29.86
C MET A 1 -17.70 1.48 -28.93
N LYS A 2 -18.03 1.85 -27.69
CA LYS A 2 -17.02 2.10 -26.65
C LYS A 2 -16.56 0.73 -26.15
N SER A 3 -15.26 0.46 -26.17
CA SER A 3 -14.73 -0.83 -25.75
C SER A 3 -14.96 -1.01 -24.26
N ASN A 4 -15.71 -2.05 -23.89
CA ASN A 4 -15.67 -2.63 -22.55
C ASN A 4 -14.29 -3.27 -22.35
N VAL A 5 -13.28 -2.44 -22.05
CA VAL A 5 -12.16 -2.95 -21.24
C VAL A 5 -12.82 -3.30 -19.91
N SER A 6 -12.86 -4.59 -19.55
CA SER A 6 -13.52 -4.97 -18.31
C SER A 6 -12.83 -4.22 -17.17
N THR A 7 -13.60 -3.69 -16.21
CA THR A 7 -13.06 -3.01 -15.03
C THR A 7 -12.02 -3.87 -14.30
N SER A 8 -12.14 -5.20 -14.37
CA SER A 8 -11.14 -6.15 -13.85
C SER A 8 -9.83 -6.18 -14.67
N THR A 9 -9.86 -5.90 -15.97
CA THR A 9 -8.62 -5.74 -16.77
C THR A 9 -7.94 -4.41 -16.50
N LEU A 10 -8.69 -3.33 -16.24
CA LEU A 10 -8.10 -2.04 -15.86
C LEU A 10 -7.38 -2.12 -14.51
N ALA A 11 -8.05 -2.68 -13.50
CA ALA A 11 -7.49 -2.93 -12.16
C ALA A 11 -6.25 -3.85 -12.20
N GLY A 12 -6.33 -4.98 -12.91
CA GLY A 12 -5.20 -5.91 -13.04
C GLY A 12 -4.00 -5.32 -13.79
N ASN A 13 -4.24 -4.55 -14.86
CA ASN A 13 -3.17 -3.84 -15.58
C ASN A 13 -2.53 -2.78 -14.68
N PHE A 14 -3.35 -2.07 -13.91
CA PHE A 14 -2.87 -1.04 -12.98
C PHE A 14 -1.89 -1.62 -11.96
N THR A 15 -2.30 -2.65 -11.21
CA THR A 15 -1.43 -3.28 -10.20
C THR A 15 -0.14 -3.82 -10.84
N HIS A 16 -0.23 -4.48 -11.99
CA HIS A 16 0.94 -5.02 -12.68
C HIS A 16 1.93 -3.93 -13.16
N GLU A 17 1.44 -2.87 -13.80
CA GLU A 17 2.26 -1.77 -14.30
C GLU A 17 2.98 -1.04 -13.17
N VAL A 18 2.29 -0.82 -12.05
CA VAL A 18 2.85 -0.15 -10.87
C VAL A 18 4.00 -0.94 -10.29
N TYR A 19 3.81 -2.22 -9.96
CA TYR A 19 4.90 -3.03 -9.42
C TYR A 19 6.05 -3.23 -10.40
N THR A 20 5.77 -3.31 -11.70
CA THR A 20 6.83 -3.38 -12.72
C THR A 20 7.66 -2.10 -12.72
N ARG A 21 7.01 -0.92 -12.83
CA ARG A 21 7.68 0.38 -12.80
C ARG A 21 8.53 0.58 -11.55
N PHE A 22 7.99 0.25 -10.38
CA PHE A 22 8.70 0.40 -9.13
C PHE A 22 9.75 -0.69 -8.89
N GLY A 23 9.57 -1.89 -9.42
CA GLY A 23 10.55 -2.98 -9.39
C GLY A 23 11.82 -2.62 -10.16
N GLU A 24 11.66 -1.99 -11.32
CA GLU A 24 12.76 -1.51 -12.19
C GLU A 24 13.47 -0.27 -11.63
N MET A 25 12.87 0.43 -10.67
CA MET A 25 13.44 1.64 -10.07
C MET A 25 14.65 1.31 -9.17
N PRO A 26 15.77 2.06 -9.25
CA PRO A 26 16.91 1.86 -8.35
C PRO A 26 16.55 2.02 -6.87
N ASN A 27 17.21 1.28 -5.98
CA ASN A 27 16.98 1.32 -4.53
C ASN A 27 16.97 2.76 -3.97
N GLU A 28 17.95 3.57 -4.33
CA GLU A 28 18.04 4.96 -3.86
C GLU A 28 16.84 5.80 -4.28
N GLN A 29 16.34 5.61 -5.51
CA GLN A 29 15.17 6.33 -6.02
C GLN A 29 13.89 5.87 -5.31
N ARG A 30 13.74 4.56 -5.06
CA ARG A 30 12.63 4.03 -4.23
C ARG A 30 12.66 4.59 -2.82
N SER A 31 13.83 4.61 -2.16
CA SER A 31 13.95 5.20 -0.82
C SER A 31 13.58 6.69 -0.81
N ARG A 32 14.00 7.45 -1.82
CA ARG A 32 13.59 8.87 -1.98
C ARG A 32 12.09 9.01 -2.21
N PHE A 33 11.48 8.13 -3.00
CA PHE A 33 10.03 8.09 -3.18
C PHE A 33 9.30 7.93 -1.85
N PHE A 34 9.59 6.86 -1.09
CA PHE A 34 8.94 6.62 0.20
C PHE A 34 9.18 7.71 1.23
N ASN A 35 10.39 8.27 1.29
CA ASN A 35 10.67 9.40 2.18
C ASN A 35 9.80 10.62 1.85
N ARG A 36 9.64 10.96 0.56
CA ARG A 36 8.75 12.06 0.14
C ARG A 36 7.29 11.76 0.48
N SER A 37 6.82 10.54 0.25
CA SER A 37 5.44 10.15 0.58
C SER A 37 5.17 10.24 2.07
N ARG A 38 6.12 9.80 2.91
CA ARG A 38 6.04 9.94 4.38
C ARG A 38 6.05 11.40 4.84
N GLU A 39 6.94 12.21 4.28
CA GLU A 39 7.02 13.64 4.59
C GLU A 39 5.72 14.36 4.22
N LYS A 40 5.12 14.01 3.08
CA LYS A 40 3.82 14.54 2.66
C LYS A 40 2.71 14.16 3.64
N LEU A 41 2.56 12.87 3.99
CA LEU A 41 1.56 12.44 4.97
C LEU A 41 1.74 13.16 6.31
N THR A 42 2.98 13.27 6.78
CA THR A 42 3.32 14.00 8.01
C THR A 42 2.91 15.48 7.91
N ALA A 43 3.17 16.12 6.77
CA ALA A 43 2.79 17.51 6.55
C ALA A 43 1.26 17.70 6.45
N LEU A 44 0.55 16.75 5.83
CA LEU A 44 -0.91 16.73 5.75
C LEU A 44 -1.55 16.56 7.14
N GLN A 45 -1.09 15.59 7.93
CA GLN A 45 -1.53 15.35 9.31
C GLN A 45 -1.35 16.59 10.20
N ASN A 46 -0.26 17.32 10.02
CA ASN A 46 0.03 18.50 10.82
C ASN A 46 -0.59 19.79 10.27
N HIS A 47 -1.43 19.73 9.22
CA HIS A 47 -1.94 20.89 8.49
C HIS A 47 -0.85 21.88 8.03
N LYS A 48 0.37 21.39 7.83
CA LYS A 48 1.56 22.18 7.45
C LYS A 48 1.85 22.11 5.95
N TYR A 49 1.09 21.32 5.20
CA TYR A 49 1.29 21.21 3.76
C TYR A 49 0.90 22.52 3.07
N LYS A 50 1.91 23.29 2.67
CA LYS A 50 1.77 24.54 1.89
C LYS A 50 1.91 24.32 0.38
N GLY A 51 2.05 23.07 -0.06
CA GLY A 51 2.12 22.73 -1.48
C GLY A 51 0.76 22.96 -2.13
N ALA A 52 0.74 23.80 -3.16
CA ALA A 52 -0.43 23.95 -4.03
C ALA A 52 -0.66 22.62 -4.76
N GLU A 53 -1.84 22.02 -4.58
CA GLU A 53 -2.52 21.21 -5.60
C GLU A 53 -1.68 20.18 -6.39
N SER A 54 -1.13 19.16 -5.75
CA SER A 54 -0.97 17.90 -6.49
C SER A 54 -1.64 16.80 -5.71
N ASP A 55 -2.84 16.48 -6.17
CA ASP A 55 -3.43 15.17 -5.98
C ASP A 55 -2.39 14.13 -6.40
N GLU A 56 -2.31 13.04 -5.65
CA GLU A 56 -1.36 11.97 -5.92
C GLU A 56 -1.85 11.16 -7.12
N PRO A 57 -0.99 10.86 -8.11
CA PRO A 57 -1.29 9.79 -9.05
C PRO A 57 -1.72 8.53 -8.30
N LEU A 58 -2.83 7.89 -8.71
CA LEU A 58 -3.40 6.74 -8.00
C LEU A 58 -2.38 5.62 -7.78
N ASP A 59 -1.43 5.48 -8.70
CA ASP A 59 -0.41 4.44 -8.74
C ASP A 59 0.67 4.71 -7.71
N ASP A 60 1.11 5.96 -7.63
CA ASP A 60 2.03 6.43 -6.60
C ASP A 60 1.36 6.38 -5.21
N ALA A 61 0.08 6.75 -5.11
CA ALA A 61 -0.69 6.65 -3.87
C ALA A 61 -0.78 5.20 -3.39
N PHE A 62 -1.20 4.28 -4.27
CA PHE A 62 -1.30 2.85 -3.98
C PHE A 62 0.03 2.27 -3.50
N PHE A 63 1.11 2.46 -4.27
CA PHE A 63 2.42 1.90 -3.94
C PHE A 63 3.01 2.53 -2.67
N ALA A 64 2.78 3.83 -2.45
CA ALA A 64 3.22 4.50 -1.23
C ALA A 64 2.49 3.98 0.01
N LEU A 65 1.17 3.79 -0.04
CA LEU A 65 0.38 3.31 1.11
C LEU A 65 0.87 1.93 1.58
N GLU A 66 1.00 0.99 0.65
CA GLU A 66 1.47 -0.37 0.96
C GLU A 66 2.91 -0.34 1.51
N GLY A 67 3.82 0.33 0.81
CA GLY A 67 5.23 0.36 1.21
C GLY A 67 5.47 1.10 2.51
N LEU A 68 4.68 2.12 2.84
CA LEU A 68 4.75 2.80 4.14
C LEU A 68 4.17 1.95 5.27
N LEU A 69 3.08 1.21 5.02
CA LEU A 69 2.48 0.30 5.98
C LEU A 69 3.46 -0.83 6.31
N ASN A 70 3.98 -1.50 5.29
CA ASN A 70 5.00 -2.52 5.42
C ASN A 70 6.28 -1.96 6.06
N GLY A 71 6.75 -0.78 5.63
CA GLY A 71 7.93 -0.15 6.24
C GLY A 71 7.79 0.21 7.72
N MET A 72 6.56 0.28 8.24
CA MET A 72 6.28 0.63 9.63
C MET A 72 6.10 -0.59 10.53
N PHE A 73 5.43 -1.63 10.03
CA PHE A 73 5.01 -2.79 10.84
C PHE A 73 5.77 -4.08 10.53
N TYR A 74 6.46 -4.18 9.39
CA TYR A 74 7.07 -5.43 8.94
C TYR A 74 8.05 -6.01 9.97
N ASN A 75 7.89 -7.29 10.24
CA ASN A 75 8.82 -8.09 11.03
C ASN A 75 9.34 -9.26 10.20
N GLU A 76 10.65 -9.49 10.26
CA GLU A 76 11.23 -10.70 9.68
C GLU A 76 11.09 -11.86 10.68
N MET A 77 10.57 -12.98 10.20
CA MET A 77 10.37 -14.19 10.98
C MET A 77 11.52 -15.17 10.76
N ALA A 78 12.10 -15.69 11.84
CA ALA A 78 13.21 -16.65 11.79
C ALA A 78 12.80 -18.02 11.20
N ARG A 79 11.51 -18.35 11.24
CA ARG A 79 10.92 -19.55 10.64
C ARG A 79 9.63 -19.16 9.94
N GLN A 80 9.27 -19.88 8.88
CA GLN A 80 7.96 -19.71 8.24
C GLN A 80 6.87 -20.20 9.21
N PRO A 81 6.08 -19.29 9.79
CA PRO A 81 4.96 -19.66 10.64
C PRO A 81 3.78 -20.10 9.78
N GLU A 82 2.75 -20.66 10.41
CA GLU A 82 1.42 -20.68 9.81
C GLU A 82 0.90 -19.23 9.78
N TRP A 83 0.44 -18.79 8.62
CA TRP A 83 -0.01 -17.41 8.42
C TRP A 83 -1.48 -17.30 8.82
N VAL A 84 -1.81 -16.24 9.55
CA VAL A 84 -3.19 -15.82 9.71
C VAL A 84 -3.42 -14.67 8.74
N VAL A 85 -4.37 -14.87 7.83
CA VAL A 85 -4.70 -13.90 6.79
C VAL A 85 -6.05 -13.29 7.11
N THR A 86 -6.10 -11.97 7.20
CA THR A 86 -7.36 -11.21 7.30
C THR A 86 -7.46 -10.22 6.17
N SER A 87 -8.63 -10.08 5.59
CA SER A 87 -8.87 -9.22 4.44
C SER A 87 -9.74 -8.01 4.78
N GLY A 88 -9.46 -6.87 4.16
CA GLY A 88 -10.29 -5.67 4.21
C GLY A 88 -10.25 -4.93 2.87
N SER A 89 -11.12 -3.92 2.73
CA SER A 89 -11.09 -3.04 1.56
C SER A 89 -11.20 -1.58 1.98
N VAL A 90 -10.48 -0.71 1.30
CA VAL A 90 -10.50 0.75 1.47
C VAL A 90 -10.87 1.38 0.12
N GLN A 91 -11.76 2.36 0.15
CA GLN A 91 -12.15 3.12 -1.04
C GLN A 91 -11.44 4.47 -1.06
N LEU A 92 -10.90 4.83 -2.22
CA LEU A 92 -10.31 6.14 -2.47
C LEU A 92 -11.12 6.84 -3.53
N ARG A 93 -11.55 8.07 -3.26
CA ARG A 93 -12.11 8.88 -4.34
C ARG A 93 -11.02 9.30 -5.30
N ILE A 94 -11.33 9.18 -6.59
CA ILE A 94 -10.41 9.51 -7.68
C ILE A 94 -11.00 10.57 -8.61
N THR A 95 -10.12 11.35 -9.20
CA THR A 95 -10.42 12.24 -10.32
C THR A 95 -9.65 11.78 -11.55
N GLU A 96 -10.23 11.95 -12.73
CA GLU A 96 -9.56 11.67 -14.00
C GLU A 96 -9.07 12.98 -14.63
N ASN A 97 -7.80 13.02 -15.02
CA ASN A 97 -7.23 14.12 -15.78
C ASN A 97 -6.32 13.56 -16.89
N ASN A 98 -6.66 13.85 -18.15
CA ASN A 98 -5.95 13.38 -19.34
C ASN A 98 -5.70 11.85 -19.36
N GLY A 99 -6.66 11.05 -18.91
CA GLY A 99 -6.56 9.59 -18.87
C GLY A 99 -5.70 9.04 -17.73
N SER A 100 -5.24 9.88 -16.81
CA SER A 100 -4.58 9.48 -15.56
C SER A 100 -5.51 9.71 -14.37
N TYR A 101 -5.42 8.84 -13.37
CA TYR A 101 -6.25 8.91 -12.17
C TYR A 101 -5.46 9.49 -11.01
N TYR A 102 -6.12 10.33 -10.22
CA TYR A 102 -5.51 11.04 -9.12
C TYR A 102 -6.37 10.94 -7.86
N VAL A 103 -5.70 10.92 -6.70
CA VAL A 103 -6.29 10.85 -5.36
C VAL A 103 -6.01 12.17 -4.67
N SER A 104 -7.06 12.82 -4.15
CA SER A 104 -6.86 14.06 -3.42
C SER A 104 -6.05 13.85 -2.14
N ASN A 105 -5.35 14.89 -1.68
CA ASN A 105 -4.56 14.82 -0.44
C ASN A 105 -5.40 14.39 0.78
N GLN A 106 -6.66 14.80 0.84
CA GLN A 106 -7.55 14.43 1.93
C GLN A 106 -7.88 12.93 1.89
N GLU A 107 -8.21 12.41 0.70
CA GLU A 107 -8.51 11.00 0.48
C GLU A 107 -7.28 10.13 0.72
N TYR A 108 -6.11 10.58 0.29
CA TYR A 108 -4.84 9.91 0.54
C TYR A 108 -4.53 9.80 2.04
N LEU A 109 -4.74 10.89 2.80
CA LEU A 109 -4.57 10.88 4.26
C LEU A 109 -5.60 9.98 4.95
N GLN A 110 -6.85 10.00 4.50
CA GLN A 110 -7.90 9.16 5.05
C GLN A 110 -7.61 7.68 4.82
N ALA A 111 -7.27 7.30 3.59
CA ALA A 111 -6.90 5.93 3.24
C ALA A 111 -5.69 5.44 4.07
N TRP A 112 -4.66 6.28 4.25
CA TRP A 112 -3.55 5.97 5.15
C TRP A 112 -4.02 5.69 6.58
N ALA A 113 -4.90 6.54 7.13
CA ALA A 113 -5.42 6.34 8.49
C ALA A 113 -6.25 5.06 8.62
N GLU A 114 -7.09 4.73 7.64
CA GLU A 114 -7.90 3.52 7.62
C GLU A 114 -7.05 2.24 7.55
N LEU A 115 -6.04 2.22 6.66
CA LEU A 115 -5.11 1.10 6.52
C LEU A 115 -4.24 0.93 7.77
N TYR A 116 -3.69 2.03 8.30
CA TYR A 116 -2.92 2.03 9.53
C TYR A 116 -3.74 1.49 10.71
N ASN A 117 -4.97 1.98 10.88
CA ASN A 117 -5.85 1.53 11.96
C ASN A 117 -6.22 0.05 11.82
N SER A 118 -6.42 -0.45 10.60
CA SER A 118 -6.68 -1.86 10.35
C SER A 118 -5.56 -2.76 10.86
N VAL A 119 -4.30 -2.38 10.64
CA VAL A 119 -3.14 -3.11 11.18
C VAL A 119 -3.04 -2.97 12.69
N THR A 120 -3.15 -1.75 13.24
CA THR A 120 -3.03 -1.56 14.68
C THR A 120 -4.14 -2.23 15.46
N ASP A 121 -5.38 -2.21 14.96
CA ASP A 121 -6.51 -2.85 15.61
C ASP A 121 -6.34 -4.37 15.61
N ARG A 122 -5.85 -4.95 14.51
CA ARG A 122 -5.50 -6.38 14.44
C ARG A 122 -4.48 -6.73 15.52
N LEU A 123 -3.36 -6.02 15.58
CA LEU A 123 -2.28 -6.30 16.55
C LEU A 123 -2.70 -6.04 18.01
N ASN A 124 -3.60 -5.08 18.24
CA ASN A 124 -4.13 -4.81 19.58
C ASN A 124 -5.09 -5.92 20.06
N GLN A 125 -5.87 -6.50 19.14
CA GLN A 125 -6.81 -7.60 19.41
C GLN A 125 -6.10 -8.96 19.48
N HIS A 126 -4.96 -9.10 18.80
CA HIS A 126 -4.16 -10.32 18.69
C HIS A 126 -2.72 -10.04 19.16
N GLN A 127 -2.54 -9.82 20.46
CA GLN A 127 -1.24 -9.46 21.05
C GLN A 127 -0.22 -10.59 21.03
N ASP A 128 -0.67 -11.81 20.73
CA ASP A 128 0.15 -12.99 20.51
C ASP A 128 0.56 -13.15 19.03
N GLU A 129 0.24 -12.20 18.16
CA GLU A 129 0.60 -12.18 16.76
C GLU A 129 1.56 -11.02 16.43
N VAL A 130 2.39 -11.24 15.41
CA VAL A 130 3.26 -10.25 14.82
C VAL A 130 2.88 -9.99 13.36
N PHE A 131 3.01 -8.74 12.93
CA PHE A 131 2.77 -8.37 11.54
C PHE A 131 3.92 -8.85 10.66
N VAL A 132 3.59 -9.60 9.61
CA VAL A 132 4.53 -10.06 8.60
C VAL A 132 4.51 -9.11 7.42
N MET A 133 3.35 -8.96 6.78
CA MET A 133 3.18 -8.06 5.63
C MET A 133 1.71 -7.67 5.43
N ALA A 134 1.50 -6.59 4.69
CA ALA A 134 0.26 -6.27 4.04
C ALA A 134 0.47 -6.44 2.54
N ASP A 135 -0.39 -7.21 1.90
CA ASP A 135 -0.52 -7.25 0.45
C ASP A 135 -1.70 -6.38 0.04
N MET A 136 -1.54 -5.59 -1.01
CA MET A 136 -2.59 -4.68 -1.49
C MET A 136 -2.82 -4.91 -2.97
N VAL A 137 -4.09 -4.88 -3.39
CA VAL A 137 -4.47 -5.00 -4.80
C VAL A 137 -5.54 -3.97 -5.11
N VAL A 138 -5.40 -3.26 -6.23
CA VAL A 138 -6.51 -2.46 -6.73
C VAL A 138 -7.55 -3.44 -7.30
N GLN A 139 -8.66 -3.60 -6.60
CA GLN A 139 -9.71 -4.55 -6.97
C GLN A 139 -10.61 -3.99 -8.07
N GLN A 140 -10.90 -2.69 -8.00
CA GLN A 140 -11.76 -2.00 -8.95
C GLN A 140 -11.33 -0.54 -9.12
N VAL A 141 -11.44 -0.04 -10.35
CA VAL A 141 -11.43 1.39 -10.65
C VAL A 141 -12.77 1.72 -11.30
N ASN A 142 -13.64 2.43 -10.59
CA ASN A 142 -14.95 2.87 -11.06
C ASN A 142 -14.88 4.35 -11.44
N THR A 143 -14.72 4.64 -12.72
CA THR A 143 -14.62 6.01 -13.23
C THR A 143 -15.97 6.72 -13.28
N GLU A 144 -17.08 5.97 -13.34
CA GLU A 144 -18.43 6.54 -13.38
C GLU A 144 -18.83 7.09 -12.00
N GLU A 145 -18.46 6.37 -10.93
CA GLU A 145 -18.73 6.76 -9.55
C GLU A 145 -17.55 7.50 -8.88
N GLY A 146 -16.40 7.58 -9.57
CA GLY A 146 -15.23 8.34 -9.13
C GLY A 146 -14.50 7.73 -7.93
N PHE A 147 -14.34 6.40 -7.90
CA PHE A 147 -13.57 5.74 -6.84
C PHE A 147 -12.67 4.60 -7.36
N ALA A 148 -11.62 4.30 -6.60
CA ALA A 148 -10.87 3.06 -6.67
C ALA A 148 -11.03 2.29 -5.37
N GLU A 149 -11.23 0.98 -5.46
CA GLU A 149 -11.28 0.07 -4.31
C GLU A 149 -9.94 -0.67 -4.21
N ILE A 150 -9.26 -0.50 -3.08
CA ILE A 150 -8.07 -1.27 -2.74
C ILE A 150 -8.48 -2.38 -1.78
N HIS A 151 -8.25 -3.62 -2.19
CA HIS A 151 -8.26 -4.76 -1.31
C HIS A 151 -6.93 -4.86 -0.58
N MET A 152 -6.97 -5.24 0.69
CA MET A 152 -5.79 -5.46 1.51
C MET A 152 -5.91 -6.81 2.22
N GLU A 153 -4.87 -7.62 2.12
CA GLU A 153 -4.67 -8.82 2.91
C GLU A 153 -3.56 -8.56 3.95
N LEU A 154 -3.91 -8.71 5.21
CA LEU A 154 -2.98 -8.61 6.33
C LEU A 154 -2.51 -10.00 6.72
N TYR A 155 -1.21 -10.20 6.64
CA TYR A 155 -0.53 -11.42 7.02
C TYR A 155 0.09 -11.22 8.40
N THR A 156 -0.42 -11.95 9.38
CA THR A 156 0.13 -12.02 10.72
C THR A 156 0.55 -13.44 11.05
N ALA A 157 1.35 -13.59 12.10
CA ALA A 157 1.86 -14.87 12.55
C ALA A 157 1.93 -14.92 14.08
N PRO A 158 1.70 -16.09 14.70
CA PRO A 158 1.93 -16.24 16.13
C PRO A 158 3.38 -15.88 16.51
N GLU A 159 3.54 -15.18 17.64
CA GLU A 159 4.84 -14.84 18.19
C GLU A 159 5.63 -16.12 18.51
N GLN A 160 6.87 -16.19 18.03
CA GLN A 160 7.73 -17.36 18.23
C GLN A 160 8.74 -17.12 19.35
N ALA A 161 9.11 -18.19 20.07
CA ALA A 161 10.21 -18.17 21.02
C ALA A 161 11.53 -17.82 20.29
N GLY A 162 12.05 -16.61 20.54
CA GLY A 162 13.17 -16.01 19.82
C GLY A 162 12.89 -14.60 19.31
N GLY A 163 11.61 -14.20 19.25
CA GLY A 163 11.15 -12.87 18.86
C GLY A 163 11.20 -12.60 17.36
N ALA A 164 10.44 -11.59 16.94
CA ALA A 164 10.56 -10.98 15.63
C ALA A 164 11.91 -10.24 15.50
N TYR A 165 12.57 -10.33 14.35
CA TYR A 165 13.72 -9.48 14.05
C TYR A 165 13.25 -8.26 13.25
N PRO A 166 13.67 -7.03 13.64
CA PRO A 166 13.40 -5.85 12.83
C PRO A 166 14.10 -6.02 11.49
N TYR A 167 13.31 -5.94 10.43
CA TYR A 167 13.82 -6.13 9.09
C TYR A 167 14.69 -4.97 8.65
N MET A 168 15.88 -5.30 8.19
CA MET A 168 16.66 -4.39 7.36
C MET A 168 16.29 -4.72 5.91
N THR A 169 15.63 -3.76 5.26
CA THR A 169 15.15 -3.74 3.86
C THR A 169 15.87 -4.72 2.94
N PRO A 170 15.18 -5.49 2.07
CA PRO A 170 15.87 -6.45 1.24
C PRO A 170 16.80 -5.71 0.30
N ALA A 171 18.05 -6.13 0.25
CA ALA A 171 19.03 -5.60 -0.69
C ALA A 171 18.60 -5.79 -2.17
N VAL A 172 17.61 -6.65 -2.43
CA VAL A 172 17.12 -7.00 -3.76
C VAL A 172 15.58 -6.89 -3.82
N PRO A 173 15.02 -5.94 -4.59
CA PRO A 173 13.58 -5.68 -4.65
C PRO A 173 12.73 -6.82 -5.24
N TYR A 174 13.31 -7.62 -6.14
CA TYR A 174 12.58 -8.65 -6.89
C TYR A 174 12.20 -9.86 -6.04
N HIS A 175 13.05 -10.27 -5.10
CA HIS A 175 12.79 -11.43 -4.25
C HIS A 175 11.76 -11.19 -3.15
N GLY A 176 11.49 -9.92 -2.78
CA GLY A 176 10.39 -9.58 -1.89
C GLY A 176 9.03 -9.78 -2.58
N ALA A 177 8.93 -9.38 -3.86
CA ALA A 177 7.73 -9.52 -4.66
C ALA A 177 7.45 -10.98 -5.09
N GLU A 178 8.47 -11.79 -5.37
CA GLU A 178 8.30 -13.21 -5.73
C GLU A 178 7.93 -14.13 -4.56
N LYS A 179 8.18 -13.71 -3.31
CA LYS A 179 7.88 -14.51 -2.11
C LYS A 179 6.59 -14.08 -1.40
N ALA A 180 5.99 -12.99 -1.86
CA ALA A 180 4.69 -12.50 -1.43
C ALA A 180 3.52 -13.18 -2.20
N GLY A 181 3.81 -14.15 -3.07
CA GLY A 181 2.83 -14.98 -3.79
C GLY A 181 3.01 -16.46 -3.51
#